data_AF-A0A948DKH2-F1
#
_entry.id   AF-A0A948DKH2-F1
#
_cell.length_a   1.000
_cell.length_b   1.000
_cell.length_c   1.000
_cell.angle_alpha   90.00
_cell.angle_beta   90.00
_cell.angle_gamma   90.00
#
_symmetry.space_group_name_H-M   'P 1'
#
loop_
_entity.id
_entity.type
_entity.pdbx_description
1 polymer ?
#
loop_
_entity_poly.entity_id
_entity_poly.type
_entity_poly.pdbx_seq_one_letter_code
_entity_poly.pdbx_strand_id
1 'polypeptide(L)' 'MKEFRCKFCHRLLAKVGEAKKVEIKCPKCKTMNLYNDDMVVVVQVDEDYLKRKIQKGKVSYNFVTH' A
#
# COMPACT_ATOMS: atom_id res chain seq x y z
N MET A 1 -12.71 12.07 -1.34
CA MET A 1 -12.93 10.72 -0.81
C MET A 1 -12.82 9.71 -1.94
N LYS A 2 -12.06 8.62 -1.76
CA LYS A 2 -11.92 7.54 -2.74
C LYS A 2 -12.93 6.42 -2.44
N GLU A 3 -13.46 5.78 -3.48
CA GLU A 3 -14.31 4.60 -3.29
C GLU A 3 -13.46 3.38 -2.99
N PHE A 4 -13.78 2.67 -1.91
CA PHE A 4 -13.19 1.38 -1.62
C PHE A 4 -14.21 0.28 -1.93
N ARG A 5 -13.89 -0.50 -2.96
CA ARG A 5 -14.73 -1.58 -3.47
C ARG A 5 -14.10 -2.93 -3.19
N CYS A 6 -14.94 -3.94 -3.06
CA CYS A 6 -14.49 -5.31 -2.88
C CYS A 6 -13.67 -5.78 -4.10
N LYS A 7 -12.48 -6.32 -3.86
CA LYS A 7 -11.60 -6.87 -4.89
C LYS A 7 -12.17 -8.08 -5.63
N PHE A 8 -13.19 -8.72 -5.06
CA PHE A 8 -13.80 -9.93 -5.64
C PHE A 8 -15.14 -9.65 -6.33
N CYS A 9 -16.08 -8.99 -5.64
CA CYS A 9 -17.43 -8.77 -6.18
C CYS A 9 -17.73 -7.31 -6.55
N HIS A 10 -16.74 -6.42 -6.47
CA HIS A 10 -16.84 -4.98 -6.81
C HIS A 10 -17.91 -4.16 -6.08
N ARG A 11 -18.58 -4.77 -5.08
CA ARG A 11 -19.52 -4.08 -4.19
C ARG A 11 -18.79 -2.95 -3.47
N LEU A 12 -19.44 -1.79 -3.37
CA LEU A 12 -18.95 -0.67 -2.56
C LEU A 12 -18.92 -1.08 -1.09
N LEU A 13 -17.76 -0.93 -0.46
CA LEU A 13 -17.53 -1.28 0.95
C LEU A 13 -17.48 -0.01 1.81
N ALA A 14 -16.79 1.03 1.34
CA ALA A 14 -16.71 2.31 2.04
C ALA A 14 -16.37 3.46 1.05
N LYS A 15 -16.58 4.70 1.49
CA LYS A 15 -15.93 5.89 0.92
C LYS A 15 -14.86 6.33 1.89
N VAL A 16 -13.60 6.24 1.48
CA VAL A 16 -12.44 6.47 2.35
C VAL A 16 -11.98 7.92 2.19
N GLY A 17 -11.88 8.63 3.31
CA GLY A 17 -11.27 9.96 3.41
C GLY A 17 -9.77 9.81 3.70
N GLU A 18 -9.32 10.43 4.79
CA GLU A 18 -7.92 10.42 5.26
C GLU A 18 -7.52 9.14 6.03
N ALA A 19 -8.35 8.11 6.01
CA ALA A 19 -8.03 6.88 6.73
C ALA A 19 -6.83 6.19 6.07
N LYS A 20 -5.74 6.03 6.83
CA LYS A 20 -4.48 5.45 6.34
C LYS A 20 -4.63 3.97 5.99
N LYS A 21 -5.38 3.21 6.80
CA LYS A 21 -5.60 1.77 6.63
C LYS A 21 -7.03 1.39 7.02
N VAL A 22 -7.71 0.62 6.18
CA VAL A 22 -9.04 0.07 6.46
C VAL A 22 -9.03 -1.40 6.09
N GLU A 23 -9.39 -2.26 7.05
CA GLU A 23 -9.65 -3.67 6.80
C GLU A 23 -11.15 -3.93 6.96
N ILE A 24 -11.76 -4.55 5.95
CA ILE A 24 -13.19 -4.82 5.95
C ILE A 24 -13.50 -6.15 5.25
N LYS A 25 -14.37 -6.93 5.90
CA LYS A 25 -14.95 -8.14 5.32
C LYS A 25 -16.12 -7.76 4.43
N CYS A 26 -16.12 -8.21 3.18
CA CYS A 26 -17.26 -7.97 2.31
C CYS A 26 -18.49 -8.75 2.80
N PRO A 27 -19.64 -8.09 3.09
CA PRO A 27 -20.83 -8.79 3.57
C PRO A 27 -21.47 -9.70 2.51
N LYS A 28 -21.20 -9.46 1.22
CA LYS A 28 -21.73 -10.27 0.10
C LYS A 28 -20.92 -11.54 -0.13
N CYS A 29 -19.61 -11.40 -0.35
CA CYS A 29 -18.76 -12.52 -0.79
C CYS A 29 -17.75 -12.98 0.27
N LYS A 30 -17.77 -12.40 1.47
CA LYS A 30 -16.91 -12.75 2.62
C LYS A 30 -15.40 -12.52 2.41
N THR A 31 -14.99 -12.02 1.25
CA THR A 31 -13.59 -11.64 0.96
C THR A 31 -13.12 -10.56 1.94
N MET A 32 -11.93 -10.75 2.52
CA MET A 32 -11.23 -9.72 3.28
C MET A 32 -10.56 -8.73 2.31
N ASN A 33 -10.81 -7.45 2.53
CA ASN A 33 -10.27 -6.37 1.72
C ASN A 33 -9.47 -5.44 2.62
N LEU A 34 -8.28 -5.07 2.15
CA LEU A 34 -7.40 -4.11 2.80
C LEU A 34 -7.26 -2.90 1.89
N TYR A 35 -7.65 -1.74 2.39
CA TYR A 35 -7.34 -0.45 1.81
C TYR A 35 -6.12 0.12 2.53
N ASN A 36 -5.14 0.58 1.77
CA ASN A 36 -3.92 1.18 2.30
C ASN A 36 -3.53 2.35 1.39
N ASP A 37 -3.53 3.57 1.94
CA ASP A 37 -3.13 4.79 1.22
C ASP A 37 -1.67 5.14 1.58
N ASP A 38 -0.80 4.13 1.61
CA ASP A 38 0.63 4.35 1.79
C ASP A 38 1.15 5.11 0.56
N MET A 39 1.50 6.39 0.75
CA MET A 39 2.20 7.18 -0.26
C MET A 39 3.61 6.60 -0.43
N VAL A 40 3.83 5.90 -1.54
CA VAL A 40 5.18 5.47 -1.93
C VAL A 40 5.86 6.62 -2.66
N VAL A 41 6.80 7.29 -1.98
CA VAL A 41 7.67 8.28 -2.61
C VAL A 41 8.85 7.55 -3.23
N VAL A 42 8.89 7.48 -4.56
CA VAL A 42 10.06 6.98 -5.29
C VAL A 42 11.05 8.13 -5.40
N VAL A 43 12.20 8.02 -4.75
CA VAL A 43 13.31 8.96 -4.86
C VAL A 43 14.43 8.34 -5.68
N GLN A 44 15.00 9.10 -6.60
CA GLN A 44 16.28 8.73 -7.23
C GLN A 44 17.38 9.01 -6.22
N VAL A 45 18.09 7.95 -5.82
CA VAL A 45 19.22 8.02 -4.92
C VAL A 45 20.44 7.42 -5.60
N ASP A 46 21.59 8.04 -5.39
CA ASP A 46 22.87 7.50 -5.81
C ASP A 46 23.13 6.15 -5.09
N GLU A 47 23.68 5.16 -5.81
CA GLU A 47 24.03 3.86 -5.25
C GLU A 47 24.94 3.96 -4.02
N ASP A 48 25.88 4.91 -4.00
CA ASP A 48 26.83 5.10 -2.91
C ASP A 48 26.14 5.67 -1.66
N TYR A 49 25.03 6.38 -1.83
CA TYR A 49 24.18 6.80 -0.71
C TYR A 49 23.45 5.61 -0.07
N LEU A 50 22.97 4.65 -0.88
CA LEU A 50 22.30 3.44 -0.38
C LEU A 50 23.26 2.54 0.40
N LYS A 51 24.45 2.27 -0.14
CA LYS A 51 25.47 1.40 0.48
C LYS A 51 25.87 1.88 1.89
N ARG A 52 25.90 3.20 2.13
CA ARG A 52 26.21 3.80 3.43
C ARG A 52 25.13 3.59 4.50
N LYS A 53 23.87 3.40 4.13
CA LYS A 53 22.73 3.31 5.08
C LYS A 53 22.32 1.88 5.44
N ILE A 54 22.60 0.91 4.56
CA ILE A 54 22.28 -0.52 4.76
C ILE A 54 22.94 -1.08 6.05
N GLN A 55 24.09 -0.55 6.45
CA GLN A 55 24.77 -0.96 7.71
C GLN A 55 24.06 -0.50 9.00
N LYS A 56 23.12 0.46 8.95
CA LYS A 56 22.51 1.05 10.16
C LYS A 56 21.07 0.63 10.45
N GLY A 57 20.44 -0.18 9.59
CA GLY A 57 19.09 -0.68 9.85
C GLY A 57 18.49 -1.39 8.65
N LYS A 58 17.78 -2.49 8.90
CA LYS A 58 17.14 -3.35 7.90
C LYS A 58 16.06 -2.55 7.14
N VAL A 59 16.37 -2.09 5.93
CA VAL A 59 15.38 -1.54 4.99
C VAL A 59 15.07 -2.62 3.96
N SER A 60 13.82 -3.09 3.91
CA SER A 60 13.34 -3.96 2.83
C SER A 60 12.93 -3.11 1.63
N TYR A 61 13.55 -3.33 0.48
CA TYR A 61 13.16 -2.69 -0.78
C TYR A 61 13.01 -3.74 -1.89
N ASN A 62 12.12 -3.48 -2.84
CA ASN A 62 11.94 -4.28 -4.05
C ASN A 62 12.47 -3.46 -5.24
N PHE A 63 13.31 -4.07 -6.06
CA PHE A 63 13.72 -3.47 -7.32
C PHE A 63 12.60 -3.62 -8.36
N VAL A 64 12.35 -2.55 -9.12
CA VAL A 64 11.48 -2.58 -10.30
C VAL A 64 12.37 -2.34 -11.51
N THR A 65 12.59 -3.37 -12.31
CA THR A 65 13.25 -3.23 -13.63
C THR A 65 12.19 -2.99 -14.69
N HIS A 66 12.41 -1.98 -15.54
CA HIS A 66 11.58 -1.68 -16.71
C HIS A 66 11.84 -2.66 -17.86
#